data_AF-A0A5J4PAN1-F1
#
_entry.id   AF-A0A5J4PAN1-F1
#
_cell.length_a   1.000
_cell.length_b   1.000
_cell.length_c   1.000
_cell.angle_alpha   90.00
_cell.angle_beta   90.00
_cell.angle_gamma   90.00
#
_symmetry.space_group_name_H-M   'P 1'
#
loop_
_entity.id
_entity.type
_entity.pdbx_description
1 polymer ?
#
loop_
_entity_poly.entity_id
_entity_poly.type
_entity_poly.pdbx_seq_one_letter_code
_entity_poly.pdbx_strand_id
1 'polypeptide(L)'
;MLLLLTACGGSDEKKVAKKLMVARESFGHDDYSEARKQLDSIKILYPKAFEARKEGIRIMRQIDLKEQQQGLVYLESTLTEKQT
;
A
#
# COMPACT_ATOMS: atom_id res chain seq x y z
N MET A 1 -40.60 12.53 6.52
CA MET A 1 -39.36 12.96 7.21
C MET A 1 -38.26 11.99 6.82
N LEU A 2 -37.52 12.29 5.75
CA LEU A 2 -36.44 11.45 5.23
C LEU A 2 -35.20 11.72 6.08
N LEU A 3 -34.88 10.82 7.02
CA LEU A 3 -33.62 10.88 7.76
C LEU A 3 -32.47 10.62 6.78
N LEU A 4 -31.87 11.70 6.28
CA LEU A 4 -30.58 11.71 5.61
C LEU A 4 -29.52 11.26 6.63
N LEU A 5 -29.09 10.01 6.52
CA LEU A 5 -27.98 9.39 7.24
C LEU A 5 -26.61 9.97 6.80
N THR A 6 -26.41 11.28 6.86
CA THR A 6 -25.12 11.92 6.51
C THR A 6 -24.21 12.09 7.72
N ALA A 7 -24.02 11.04 8.54
CA ALA A 7 -23.15 11.10 9.71
C ALA A 7 -22.04 10.04 9.62
N CYS A 8 -20.97 10.36 8.86
CA CYS A 8 -19.53 10.04 9.11
C CYS A 8 -18.65 10.18 7.84
N GLY A 9 -19.23 10.26 6.64
CA GLY A 9 -18.50 10.13 5.36
C GLY A 9 -17.34 11.12 5.13
N GLY A 10 -17.51 12.40 5.49
CA GLY A 10 -16.51 13.43 5.17
C GLY A 10 -15.19 13.34 5.97
N SER A 11 -15.20 12.70 7.14
CA SER A 11 -13.96 12.54 7.94
C SER A 11 -13.14 11.33 7.50
N ASP A 12 -13.82 10.27 7.07
CA ASP A 12 -13.17 9.02 6.70
C ASP A 12 -12.54 9.09 5.31
N GLU A 13 -13.17 9.79 4.36
CA GLU A 13 -12.57 10.07 3.05
C GLU A 13 -11.23 10.79 3.19
N LYS A 14 -11.15 11.83 4.03
CA LYS A 14 -9.90 12.56 4.29
C LYS A 14 -8.84 11.67 4.95
N LYS A 15 -9.22 10.82 5.90
CA LYS A 15 -8.30 9.87 6.55
C LYS A 15 -7.77 8.85 5.55
N VAL A 16 -8.64 8.29 4.70
CA VAL A 16 -8.27 7.35 3.64
C VAL A 16 -7.32 8.00 2.63
N ALA A 17 -7.62 9.22 2.18
CA ALA A 17 -6.77 9.98 1.27
C ALA A 17 -5.37 10.22 1.87
N LYS A 18 -5.30 10.61 3.15
CA LYS A 18 -4.02 10.78 3.86
C LYS A 18 -3.23 9.46 3.94
N LYS A 19 -3.90 8.35 4.23
CA LYS A 19 -3.25 7.02 4.29
C LYS A 19 -2.70 6.59 2.94
N LEU A 20 -3.44 6.82 1.85
CA LEU A 20 -2.95 6.55 0.49
C LEU A 20 -1.77 7.43 0.12
N MET A 21 -1.80 8.72 0.47
CA MET A 21 -0.69 9.63 0.23
C MET A 21 0.59 9.13 0.91
N VAL A 22 0.52 8.82 2.21
CA VAL A 22 1.66 8.25 2.95
C VAL A 22 2.12 6.92 2.34
N ALA A 23 1.20 6.03 1.96
CA ALA A 23 1.57 4.77 1.34
C ALA A 23 2.34 4.95 0.02
N ARG A 24 1.94 5.94 -0.81
CA ARG A 24 2.64 6.27 -2.07
C ARG A 24 4.01 6.88 -1.81
N GLU A 25 4.11 7.78 -0.84
CA GLU A 25 5.39 8.41 -0.44
C GLU A 25 6.36 7.37 0.13
N SER A 26 5.91 6.51 1.04
CA SER A 26 6.73 5.43 1.59
C SER A 26 7.16 4.45 0.51
N PHE A 27 6.27 4.06 -0.41
CA PHE A 27 6.63 3.23 -1.56
C PHE A 27 7.70 3.89 -2.43
N GLY A 28 7.59 5.19 -2.69
CA GLY A 28 8.59 5.95 -3.47
C GLY A 28 9.96 6.07 -2.82
N HIS A 29 10.05 5.90 -1.49
CA HIS A 29 11.30 5.90 -0.73
C HIS A 29 11.78 4.49 -0.35
N ASP A 30 11.22 3.44 -0.98
CA ASP A 30 11.49 2.04 -0.66
C ASP A 30 11.19 1.63 0.80
N ASP A 31 10.44 2.44 1.55
CA ASP A 31 9.89 2.08 2.87
C ASP A 31 8.62 1.25 2.69
N TYR A 32 8.82 0.02 2.24
CA TYR A 32 7.74 -0.92 1.96
C TYR A 32 6.98 -1.33 3.21
N SER A 33 7.63 -1.34 4.38
CA SER A 33 6.99 -1.66 5.65
C SER A 33 5.91 -0.63 6.02
N GLU A 34 6.24 0.67 5.97
CA GLU A 34 5.27 1.72 6.28
C GLU A 34 4.18 1.80 5.20
N ALA A 35 4.54 1.61 3.92
CA ALA A 35 3.55 1.54 2.85
C ALA A 35 2.51 0.43 3.11
N ARG A 36 2.96 -0.80 3.38
CA ARG A 36 2.06 -1.94 3.69
C ARG A 36 1.17 -1.66 4.89
N LYS A 37 1.73 -1.11 5.97
CA LYS A 37 1.00 -0.75 7.19
C LYS A 37 -0.14 0.24 6.93
N GLN A 38 0.08 1.26 6.11
CA GLN A 38 -0.98 2.22 5.76
C GLN A 38 -2.07 1.57 4.89
N LEU A 39 -1.69 0.73 3.93
CA LEU A 39 -2.62 0.01 3.06
C LEU A 39 -3.48 -1.01 3.83
N ASP A 40 -2.89 -1.73 4.78
CA ASP A 40 -3.64 -2.63 5.65
C ASP A 40 -4.61 -1.87 6.57
N SER A 41 -4.20 -0.70 7.06
CA SER A 41 -5.11 0.19 7.78
C SER A 41 -6.31 0.61 6.93
N ILE A 42 -6.12 0.88 5.62
CA ILE A 42 -7.23 1.14 4.69
C ILE A 42 -8.14 -0.09 4.56
N LYS A 43 -7.54 -1.28 4.37
CA LYS A 43 -8.26 -2.54 4.20
C LYS A 43 -9.14 -2.89 5.40
N ILE A 44 -8.62 -2.71 6.62
CA ILE A 44 -9.29 -3.10 7.87
C ILE A 44 -10.33 -2.06 8.30
N LEU A 45 -9.97 -0.78 8.30
CA LEU A 45 -10.80 0.27 8.91
C LEU A 45 -11.86 0.84 7.97
N TYR A 46 -11.64 0.76 6.65
CA TYR A 46 -12.51 1.41 5.66
C TYR A 46 -12.96 0.43 4.58
N PRO A 47 -13.71 -0.64 4.93
CA PRO A 47 -14.09 -1.70 4.00
C PRO A 47 -14.94 -1.20 2.81
N LYS A 48 -15.68 -0.09 3.00
CA LYS A 48 -16.52 0.56 1.97
C LYS A 48 -15.76 1.57 1.08
N ALA A 49 -14.48 1.85 1.34
CA ALA A 49 -13.67 2.74 0.52
C ALA A 49 -13.14 2.01 -0.73
N PHE A 50 -14.05 1.54 -1.60
CA PHE A 50 -13.75 0.59 -2.68
C PHE A 50 -12.66 1.08 -3.63
N GLU A 51 -12.71 2.34 -4.07
CA GLU A 51 -11.69 2.90 -4.97
C GLU A 51 -10.30 2.96 -4.31
N ALA A 52 -10.25 3.44 -3.07
CA ALA A 52 -9.01 3.48 -2.30
C ALA A 52 -8.43 2.08 -2.04
N ARG A 53 -9.29 1.09 -1.81
CA ARG A 53 -8.87 -0.31 -1.65
C ARG A 53 -8.33 -0.89 -2.95
N LYS A 54 -8.99 -0.64 -4.08
CA LYS A 54 -8.48 -1.05 -5.41
C LYS A 54 -7.10 -0.45 -5.68
N GLU A 55 -6.92 0.82 -5.36
CA GLU A 55 -5.62 1.45 -5.48
C GLU A 55 -4.59 0.86 -4.52
N GLY A 56 -4.95 0.66 -3.26
CA GLY A 56 -4.06 0.04 -2.28
C GLY A 56 -3.59 -1.35 -2.71
N ILE A 57 -4.46 -2.17 -3.29
CA ILE A 57 -4.08 -3.48 -3.85
C ILE A 57 -3.08 -3.32 -5.00
N ARG A 58 -3.22 -2.30 -5.86
CA ARG A 58 -2.24 -2.04 -6.93
C ARG A 58 -0.87 -1.67 -6.37
N ILE A 59 -0.82 -0.84 -5.32
CA ILE A 59 0.45 -0.47 -4.67
C ILE A 59 1.07 -1.69 -4.00
N MET A 60 0.28 -2.48 -3.26
CA MET A 60 0.75 -3.72 -2.61
C MET A 60 1.42 -4.67 -3.60
N ARG A 61 0.80 -4.87 -4.78
CA ARG A 61 1.38 -5.70 -5.84
C ARG A 61 2.69 -5.14 -6.38
N GLN A 62 2.83 -3.82 -6.49
CA GLN A 62 4.08 -3.20 -6.93
C GLN A 62 5.19 -3.39 -5.89
N ILE A 63 4.86 -3.31 -4.60
CA ILE A 63 5.80 -3.61 -3.52
C ILE A 63 6.28 -5.07 -3.64
N ASP A 64 5.36 -6.02 -3.76
CA ASP A 64 5.70 -7.45 -3.89
C ASP A 64 6.65 -7.69 -5.08
N LEU A 65 6.38 -7.06 -6.23
CA LEU A 65 7.23 -7.16 -7.42
C LEU A 65 8.63 -6.56 -7.20
N LYS A 66 8.73 -5.44 -6.48
CA LYS A 66 10.01 -4.79 -6.20
C LYS A 66 10.89 -5.62 -5.27
N GLU A 67 10.31 -6.15 -4.18
CA GLU A 67 11.03 -7.03 -3.25
C GLU A 67 11.47 -8.33 -3.95
N GLN A 68 10.63 -8.91 -4.81
CA GLN A 68 11.01 -10.07 -5.63
C GLN A 68 12.18 -9.75 -6.57
N GLN A 69 12.15 -8.61 -7.26
CA GLN A 69 13.25 -8.20 -8.14
C GLN A 69 14.55 -7.97 -7.38
N GLN A 70 14.50 -7.37 -6.18
CA GLN A 70 15.67 -7.21 -5.30
C GLN A 70 16.24 -8.56 -4.88
N GLY A 71 15.37 -9.51 -4.53
CA GLY A 71 15.77 -10.87 -4.19
C GLY A 71 16.46 -11.60 -5.34
N LEU A 72 15.97 -11.43 -6.57
CA LEU A 72 16.61 -11.99 -7.77
C LEU A 72 18.02 -11.42 -7.98
N VAL A 73 18.19 -10.10 -7.87
CA VAL A 73 19.51 -9.45 -8.00
C VAL A 73 20.50 -9.97 -6.96
N TYR A 74 20.07 -10.12 -5.71
CA TYR A 74 20.92 -10.69 -4.64
C TYR A 74 21.30 -12.14 -4.90
N LEU A 75 20.36 -12.94 -5.41
CA LEU A 75 20.63 -14.34 -5.75
C LEU A 75 21.66 -14.43 -6.89
N GLU A 76 21.52 -13.61 -7.93
CA GLU A 76 22.47 -13.53 -9.05
C GLU A 76 23.87 -13.14 -8.60
N SER A 77 24.02 -12.13 -7.73
CA SER A 77 25.34 -11.73 -7.20
C SER A 77 25.99 -12.85 -6.40
N THR A 78 25.22 -13.51 -5.54
CA THR A 78 25.71 -14.62 -4.71
C THR A 78 26.12 -15.84 -5.54
N LEU A 79 25.39 -16.15 -6.61
CA LEU A 79 25.75 -17.23 -7.53
C LEU A 79 27.03 -16.91 -8.31
N THR A 80 27.17 -15.67 -8.75
CA THR A 80 28.36 -15.20 -9.47
C THR A 80 29.61 -15.32 -8.60
N GLU A 81 29.56 -14.86 -7.35
CA GLU A 81 30.67 -14.98 -6.39
C GLU A 81 31.09 -16.43 -6.13
N LYS A 82 30.15 -17.39 -6.19
CA LYS A 82 30.46 -18.82 -5.98
C LYS A 82 31.08 -19.49 -7.19
N GLN A 83 30.94 -18.91 -8.38
CA GLN A 83 31.45 -19.47 -9.64
C GLN A 83 32.84 -18.95 -10.00
N THR A 84 33.31 -17.89 -9.35
CA THR A 84 34.66 -17.32 -9.45
C THR A 84 35.56 -17.80 -8.33
#